data_AF-A0AAQ3RQA7-F1
#
_entry.id   AF-A0AAQ3RQA7-F1
#
_cell.length_a   1.000
_cell.length_b   1.000
_cell.length_c   1.000
_cell.angle_alpha   90.00
_cell.angle_beta   90.00
_cell.angle_gamma   90.00
#
_symmetry.space_group_name_H-M   'P 1'
#
loop_
_entity.id
_entity.type
_entity.pdbx_description
1 polymer ?
#
loop_
_entity_poly.entity_id
_entity_poly.type
_entity_poly.pdbx_seq_one_letter_code
_entity_poly.pdbx_strand_id
1 'polypeptide(L)'
;MQEKITQQGEYESLHRDILSAFGKWEFGPTEIENPFPDDNGSVHIWQGFEDRIIPYTLNRYISQKLPWILYHELPHAGHLFLFKKNECESIVRALVLSPDISE
;
A
#
# COMPACT_ATOMS: atom_id res chain seq x y z
N MET A 1 1.06 -14.98 -17.88
CA MET A 1 1.63 -14.16 -16.77
C MET A 1 2.27 -15.06 -15.71
N GLN A 2 1.59 -16.14 -15.29
CA GLN A 2 2.09 -17.10 -14.30
C GLN A 2 3.52 -17.61 -14.57
N GLU A 3 3.84 -18.01 -15.81
CA GLU A 3 5.16 -18.58 -16.14
C GLU A 3 6.35 -17.64 -15.93
N LYS A 4 6.15 -16.31 -15.99
CA LYS A 4 7.26 -15.35 -15.76
C LYS A 4 7.57 -15.18 -14.28
N ILE A 5 6.56 -15.22 -13.41
CA ILE A 5 6.71 -14.96 -11.97
C ILE A 5 7.40 -16.15 -11.30
N THR A 6 7.13 -17.37 -11.75
CA THR A 6 7.69 -18.61 -11.20
C THR A 6 8.79 -19.21 -12.08
N GLN A 7 9.45 -18.41 -12.92
CA GLN A 7 10.45 -18.92 -13.88
C GLN A 7 11.60 -19.67 -13.17
N GLN A 8 11.91 -19.29 -11.93
CA GLN A 8 12.96 -19.89 -11.10
C GLN A 8 12.42 -21.03 -10.19
N GLY A 9 11.15 -21.41 -10.36
CA GLY A 9 10.43 -22.29 -9.45
C GLY A 9 9.78 -21.54 -8.29
N GLU A 10 8.70 -22.08 -7.73
CA GLU A 10 7.92 -21.42 -6.67
C GLU A 10 8.76 -21.14 -5.41
N TYR A 11 9.59 -22.10 -5.01
CA TYR A 11 10.46 -21.99 -3.83
C TYR A 11 11.41 -20.79 -3.91
N GLU A 12 12.21 -20.71 -4.97
CA GLU A 12 13.19 -19.64 -5.16
C GLU A 12 12.51 -18.28 -5.36
N SER A 13 11.41 -18.25 -6.11
CA SER A 13 10.67 -17.01 -6.37
C SER A 13 10.11 -16.43 -5.07
N LEU A 14 9.46 -17.25 -4.25
CA LEU A 14 8.89 -16.82 -2.96
C LEU A 14 9.98 -16.35 -1.98
N HIS A 15 11.11 -17.06 -1.90
CA HIS A 15 12.19 -16.66 -1.00
C HIS A 15 12.81 -15.33 -1.43
N ARG A 16 13.01 -15.12 -2.74
CA ARG A 16 13.51 -13.84 -3.25
C ARG A 16 12.55 -12.70 -2.97
N ASP A 17 11.25 -12.91 -3.16
CA ASP A 17 10.24 -11.90 -2.85
C ASP A 17 10.28 -11.50 -1.37
N ILE A 18 10.41 -12.47 -0.46
CA ILE A 18 10.56 -12.22 0.98
C ILE A 18 11.87 -11.47 1.28
N LEU A 19 13.00 -11.87 0.69
CA LEU A 19 14.28 -11.19 0.89
C LEU A 19 14.24 -9.75 0.38
N SER A 20 13.55 -9.48 -0.72
CA SER A 20 13.34 -8.13 -1.22
C SER A 20 12.39 -7.32 -0.32
N ALA A 21 11.29 -7.91 0.14
CA ALA A 21 10.30 -7.24 0.98
C ALA A 21 10.82 -6.87 2.38
N PHE A 22 11.62 -7.76 2.99
CA PHE A 22 12.15 -7.59 4.36
C PHE A 22 13.66 -7.30 4.40
N GLY A 23 14.26 -7.07 3.24
CA GLY A 23 15.67 -6.73 3.11
C GLY A 23 16.00 -5.35 3.67
N LYS A 24 17.29 -5.04 3.74
CA LYS A 24 17.74 -3.69 4.05
C LYS A 24 17.68 -2.84 2.79
N TRP A 25 16.89 -1.77 2.84
CA TRP A 25 16.81 -0.76 1.78
C TRP A 25 17.75 0.41 2.07
N GLU A 26 18.16 1.12 1.02
CA GLU A 26 19.03 2.30 1.12
C GLU A 26 18.29 3.52 1.69
N PHE A 27 16.96 3.47 1.69
CA PHE A 27 16.06 4.51 2.21
C PHE A 27 14.90 3.85 2.95
N GLY A 28 14.35 4.56 3.94
CA GLY A 28 13.09 4.25 4.59
C GLY A 28 11.89 4.86 3.86
N PRO A 29 10.67 4.36 4.12
CA PRO A 29 9.46 4.88 3.47
C PRO A 29 9.22 6.37 3.75
N THR A 30 9.66 6.89 4.90
CA THR A 30 9.51 8.31 5.25
C THR A 30 10.52 9.25 4.58
N GLU A 31 11.47 8.70 3.82
CA GLU A 31 12.50 9.46 3.09
C GLU A 31 12.09 9.70 1.63
N ILE A 32 10.92 9.22 1.21
CA ILE A 32 10.40 9.40 -0.14
C ILE A 32 9.85 10.83 -0.27
N GLU A 33 10.40 11.59 -1.20
CA GLU A 33 9.91 12.93 -1.54
C GLU A 33 8.58 12.87 -2.32
N ASN A 34 7.80 13.94 -2.29
CA ASN A 34 6.55 14.03 -3.06
C ASN A 34 6.85 13.85 -4.56
N PRO A 35 6.33 12.79 -5.21
CA PRO A 35 6.60 12.57 -6.64
C PRO A 35 5.72 13.45 -7.55
N PHE A 36 4.73 14.16 -7.00
CA PHE A 36 3.78 14.96 -7.77
C PHE A 36 4.24 16.42 -7.86
N PRO A 37 4.48 16.95 -9.07
CA PRO A 37 4.75 18.37 -9.25
C PRO A 37 3.53 19.21 -8.91
N ASP A 38 3.74 20.39 -8.32
CA ASP A 38 2.69 21.36 -7.95
C ASP A 38 1.60 20.79 -7.03
N ASP A 39 1.92 19.77 -6.23
CA ASP A 39 1.00 19.10 -5.30
C ASP A 39 -0.30 18.59 -5.96
N ASN A 40 -0.25 18.28 -7.26
CA ASN A 40 -1.42 17.91 -8.06
C ASN A 40 -1.85 16.44 -7.94
N GLY A 41 -1.32 15.72 -6.96
CA GLY A 41 -1.56 14.29 -6.82
C GLY A 41 -1.31 13.81 -5.41
N SER A 42 -1.80 12.61 -5.14
CA SER A 42 -1.63 11.94 -3.86
C SER A 42 -1.47 10.44 -4.04
N VAL A 43 -0.87 9.80 -3.03
CA VAL A 43 -0.87 8.34 -2.90
C VAL A 43 -1.84 7.98 -1.78
N HIS A 44 -2.70 7.02 -2.03
CA HIS A 44 -3.62 6.54 -1.00
C HIS A 44 -3.15 5.21 -0.42
N ILE A 45 -3.19 5.08 0.91
CA ILE A 45 -2.91 3.83 1.62
C ILE A 45 -4.18 3.39 2.34
N TRP A 46 -4.72 2.23 1.97
CA TRP A 46 -5.77 1.54 2.72
C TRP A 46 -5.14 0.45 3.61
N GLN A 47 -5.43 0.49 4.90
CA GLN A 47 -4.90 -0.43 5.89
C GLN A 47 -6.02 -1.12 6.66
N GLY A 48 -5.98 -2.44 6.73
CA GLY A 48 -6.82 -3.19 7.66
C GLY A 48 -6.38 -2.96 9.11
N PHE A 49 -7.30 -2.52 9.97
CA PHE A 49 -7.00 -2.31 11.39
C PHE A 49 -6.66 -3.62 12.13
N GLU A 50 -7.24 -4.74 11.68
CA GLU A 50 -7.00 -6.08 12.23
C GLU A 50 -5.87 -6.83 11.50
N ASP A 51 -5.06 -6.13 10.71
CA ASP A 51 -3.88 -6.72 10.06
C ASP A 51 -2.87 -7.21 11.10
N ARG A 52 -2.48 -8.48 10.98
CA ARG A 52 -1.55 -9.16 11.88
C ARG A 52 -0.14 -9.33 11.29
N ILE A 53 0.04 -8.95 10.03
CA ILE A 53 1.33 -8.99 9.34
C ILE A 53 1.98 -7.62 9.43
N ILE A 54 1.25 -6.56 9.08
CA ILE A 54 1.73 -5.18 9.11
C ILE A 54 0.91 -4.38 10.14
N PRO A 55 1.52 -3.85 11.21
CA PRO A 55 0.80 -3.09 12.21
C PRO A 55 0.34 -1.75 11.62
N TYR A 56 -0.94 -1.41 11.81
CA TYR A 56 -1.52 -0.17 11.24
C TYR A 56 -0.76 1.10 11.69
N THR A 57 -0.16 1.07 12.88
CA THR A 57 0.63 2.18 13.43
C THR A 57 1.79 2.59 12.54
N LEU A 58 2.37 1.65 11.77
CA LEU A 58 3.44 1.93 10.83
C LEU A 58 2.95 2.84 9.70
N ASN A 59 1.87 2.46 9.03
CA ASN A 59 1.31 3.24 7.92
C ASN A 59 0.71 4.56 8.39
N ARG A 60 0.17 4.60 9.61
CA ARG A 60 -0.24 5.86 10.25
C ARG A 60 0.95 6.81 10.45
N TYR A 61 2.08 6.30 10.96
CA TYR A 61 3.30 7.11 11.15
C TYR A 61 3.85 7.63 9.81
N ILE A 62 3.91 6.78 8.78
CA ILE A 62 4.38 7.17 7.44
C ILE A 62 3.52 8.31 6.89
N SER A 63 2.20 8.19 6.97
CA SER A 63 1.27 9.19 6.45
C SER A 63 1.30 10.51 7.23
N GLN A 64 1.63 10.47 8.53
CA GLN A 64 1.88 11.70 9.32
C GLN A 64 3.18 12.42 8.90
N LYS A 65 4.15 11.69 8.35
CA LYS A 65 5.42 12.26 7.89
C LYS A 65 5.35 12.74 6.44
N LEU A 66 4.51 12.12 5.62
CA LEU A 66 4.40 12.37 4.19
C LEU A 66 2.99 12.92 3.87
N PRO A 67 2.80 14.25 3.82
CA PRO A 67 1.48 14.88 3.70
C PRO A 67 0.78 14.60 2.37
N TRP A 68 1.52 14.18 1.34
CA TRP A 68 0.98 13.74 0.04
C TRP A 68 0.39 12.32 0.09
N ILE A 69 0.43 11.65 1.24
CA ILE A 69 -0.21 10.35 1.47
C ILE A 69 -1.55 10.51 2.19
N LEU A 70 -2.62 10.03 1.55
CA LEU A 70 -3.95 9.95 2.12
C LEU A 70 -4.18 8.56 2.73
N TYR A 71 -4.37 8.52 4.04
CA TYR A 71 -4.45 7.28 4.80
C TYR A 71 -5.87 6.91 5.22
N HIS A 72 -6.23 5.65 4.98
CA HIS A 72 -7.57 5.11 5.19
C HIS A 72 -7.49 3.83 6.02
N GLU A 73 -8.10 3.83 7.21
CA GLU A 73 -8.17 2.64 8.06
C GLU A 73 -9.51 1.91 7.88
N LEU A 74 -9.46 0.59 7.75
CA LEU A 74 -10.61 -0.28 7.63
C LEU A 74 -10.82 -1.05 8.94
N PRO A 75 -11.80 -0.68 9.79
CA PRO A 75 -11.93 -1.19 11.16
C PRO A 75 -12.09 -2.71 11.30
N HIS A 76 -12.63 -3.39 10.28
CA HIS A 76 -12.98 -4.83 10.33
C HIS A 76 -12.25 -5.63 9.24
N ALA A 77 -11.09 -5.14 8.82
CA ALA A 77 -10.31 -5.71 7.75
C ALA A 77 -8.92 -6.13 8.25
N GLY A 78 -8.47 -7.31 7.83
CA GLY A 78 -7.11 -7.79 8.03
C GLY A 78 -6.28 -7.68 6.76
N HIS A 79 -5.07 -8.24 6.74
CA HIS A 79 -4.09 -8.08 5.65
C HIS A 79 -4.63 -8.34 4.23
N LEU A 80 -5.50 -9.34 4.09
CA LEU A 80 -6.01 -9.81 2.80
C LEU A 80 -7.37 -9.20 2.42
N PHE A 81 -7.70 -8.01 2.93
CA PHE A 81 -9.02 -7.38 2.71
C PHE A 81 -9.34 -7.16 1.23
N LEU A 82 -8.33 -6.95 0.38
CA LEU A 82 -8.49 -6.76 -1.07
C LEU A 82 -9.12 -7.97 -1.78
N PHE A 83 -9.07 -9.17 -1.19
CA PHE A 83 -9.73 -10.35 -1.74
C PHE A 83 -11.26 -10.35 -1.49
N LYS A 84 -11.75 -9.47 -0.61
CA LYS A 84 -13.20 -9.26 -0.44
C LYS A 84 -13.69 -8.31 -1.54
N LYS A 85 -14.55 -8.83 -2.43
CA LYS A 85 -15.07 -8.07 -3.59
C LYS A 85 -15.58 -6.67 -3.23
N ASN A 86 -16.34 -6.56 -2.15
CA ASN A 86 -16.96 -5.29 -1.74
C ASN A 86 -15.91 -4.23 -1.32
N GLU A 87 -14.82 -4.65 -0.67
CA GLU A 87 -13.75 -3.74 -0.24
C GLU A 87 -12.98 -3.21 -1.44
N CYS A 88 -12.59 -4.11 -2.35
CA CYS A 88 -11.89 -3.75 -3.59
C CYS A 88 -12.74 -2.79 -4.44
N GLU A 89 -14.03 -3.10 -4.63
CA GLU A 89 -14.95 -2.24 -5.39
C GLU A 89 -15.08 -0.85 -4.74
N SER A 90 -15.17 -0.79 -3.41
CA SER A 90 -15.28 0.48 -2.68
C SER A 90 -14.04 1.35 -2.85
N ILE A 91 -12.84 0.75 -2.81
CA ILE A 91 -11.57 1.45 -3.01
C ILE A 91 -11.46 1.99 -4.44
N VAL A 92 -11.77 1.16 -5.45
CA VAL A 92 -11.73 1.60 -6.85
C VAL A 92 -12.75 2.71 -7.10
N ARG A 93 -13.96 2.61 -6.54
CA ARG A 93 -14.95 3.69 -6.60
C ARG A 93 -14.45 4.97 -5.95
N ALA A 94 -13.83 4.88 -4.76
CA ALA A 94 -13.23 6.05 -4.12
C ALA A 94 -12.15 6.70 -5.01
N LEU A 95 -11.27 5.92 -5.63
CA LEU A 95 -10.22 6.46 -6.50
C LEU A 95 -10.74 7.07 -7.80
N VAL A 96 -11.81 6.53 -8.38
CA VAL A 96 -12.33 6.97 -9.69
C VAL A 96 -13.39 8.07 -9.57
N LEU A 97 -14.17 8.07 -8.48
CA LEU A 97 -15.32 8.96 -8.30
C LEU A 97 -15.05 10.11 -7.33
N SER A 98 -13.96 10.07 -6.56
CA SER A 98 -13.61 11.24 -5.74
C SER A 98 -13.13 12.34 -6.68
N PRO A 99 -13.79 13.52 -6.71
CA PRO A 99 -13.20 14.69 -7.32
C PRO A 99 -11.94 15.02 -6.50
N ASP A 100 -10.85 15.40 -7.18
CA ASP A 100 -9.67 15.96 -6.52
C ASP A 100 -10.14 16.95 -5.47
N ILE A 101 -9.92 16.62 -4.18
CA ILE A 101 -10.16 17.54 -3.09
C ILE A 101 -9.05 18.58 -3.19
N SER A 102 -9.25 19.50 -4.11
CA SER A 102 -8.62 20.81 -4.14
C SER A 102 -9.35 21.64 -3.10
N GLU A 103 -8.77 21.72 -1.90
CA GLU A 103 -8.99 22.88 -1.04
C GLU A 103 -8.24 24.09 -1.60
#